data_AF-A0A0C1QJN8-F1
#
_entry.id   AF-A0A0C1QJN8-F1
#
_cell.length_a   1.000
_cell.length_b   1.000
_cell.length_c   1.000
_cell.angle_alpha   90.00
_cell.angle_beta   90.00
_cell.angle_gamma   90.00
#
_symmetry.space_group_name_H-M   'P 1'
#
loop_
_entity.id
_entity.type
_entity.pdbx_description
1 polymer ?
#
loop_
_entity_poly.entity_id
_entity_poly.type
_entity_poly.pdbx_seq_one_letter_code
_entity_poly.pdbx_strand_id
1 'polypeptide(L)'
;MNKEQLECIAARNRIIAAIQELSDKDYQNKIWADPNYAHAFWDSIRFPEGTLIEEMCLDEYPAKNLIGYSLLNEKEAELVEKAARTLDKALDEIGIQQPDSAYINSPLWEKVIRAAKEAYDFFKKQGFDNEYLSALQADIDNEMSKA
;
A
#
# COMPACT_ATOMS: atom_id res chain seq x y z
N MET A 1 -8.64 -19.82 4.90
CA MET A 1 -9.64 -19.21 4.02
C MET A 1 -9.04 -19.08 2.63
N ASN A 2 -9.80 -19.33 1.56
CA ASN A 2 -9.37 -19.10 0.19
C ASN A 2 -9.72 -17.67 -0.25
N LYS A 3 -9.00 -17.10 -1.24
CA LYS A 3 -9.25 -15.74 -1.75
C LYS A 3 -10.69 -15.53 -2.19
N GLU A 4 -11.30 -16.54 -2.82
CA GLU A 4 -12.69 -16.55 -3.29
C GLU A 4 -13.74 -16.38 -2.18
N GLN A 5 -13.34 -16.51 -0.90
CA GLN A 5 -14.23 -16.41 0.25
C GLN A 5 -14.21 -15.02 0.90
N LEU A 6 -13.39 -14.09 0.40
CA LEU A 6 -13.33 -12.72 0.91
C LEU A 6 -14.53 -11.91 0.45
N GLU A 7 -15.07 -11.09 1.34
CA GLU A 7 -16.21 -10.22 1.02
C GLU A 7 -15.83 -9.10 0.03
N CYS A 8 -14.58 -8.62 0.07
CA CYS A 8 -14.12 -7.52 -0.77
C CYS A 8 -12.72 -7.75 -1.36
N ILE A 9 -12.70 -8.36 -2.56
CA ILE A 9 -11.48 -8.57 -3.34
C ILE A 9 -10.85 -7.25 -3.79
N ALA A 10 -11.65 -6.24 -4.11
CA ALA A 10 -11.13 -4.93 -4.52
C ALA A 10 -10.30 -4.28 -3.40
N ALA A 11 -10.78 -4.31 -2.16
CA ALA A 11 -10.03 -3.81 -1.00
C ALA A 11 -8.74 -4.63 -0.76
N ARG A 12 -8.80 -5.96 -0.91
CA ARG A 12 -7.59 -6.81 -0.87
C ARG A 12 -6.56 -6.35 -1.88
N ASN A 13 -7.01 -6.15 -3.12
CA ASN A 13 -6.14 -5.73 -4.20
C ASN A 13 -5.48 -4.39 -3.85
N ARG A 14 -6.25 -3.36 -3.49
CA ARG A 14 -5.69 -2.06 -3.11
C ARG A 14 -4.64 -2.16 -2.01
N ILE A 15 -4.90 -2.94 -0.96
CA ILE A 15 -3.90 -3.21 0.11
C ILE A 15 -2.62 -3.80 -0.48
N ILE A 16 -2.72 -4.78 -1.38
CA ILE A 16 -1.55 -5.40 -2.01
C ILE A 16 -0.78 -4.40 -2.89
N ALA A 17 -1.40 -3.49 -3.66
CA ALA A 17 -0.62 -2.42 -4.33
C ALA A 17 0.11 -1.57 -3.33
N ALA A 18 -0.63 -1.04 -2.35
CA ALA A 18 -0.06 -0.07 -1.42
C ALA A 18 1.19 -0.66 -0.77
N ILE A 19 1.11 -1.93 -0.36
CA ILE A 19 2.23 -2.69 0.17
C ILE A 19 3.33 -2.95 -0.88
N GLN A 20 2.98 -3.26 -2.14
CA GLN A 20 3.95 -3.44 -3.22
C GLN A 20 4.74 -2.17 -3.48
N GLU A 21 4.07 -1.04 -3.68
CA GLU A 21 4.72 0.24 -3.97
C GLU A 21 5.60 0.68 -2.80
N LEU A 22 5.13 0.54 -1.56
CA LEU A 22 5.94 0.83 -0.36
C LEU A 22 7.17 -0.09 -0.25
N SER A 23 7.12 -1.30 -0.80
CA SER A 23 8.22 -2.26 -0.71
C SER A 23 9.35 -2.03 -1.73
N ASP A 24 9.12 -1.18 -2.74
CA ASP A 24 10.02 -0.99 -3.87
C ASP A 24 10.61 0.43 -3.91
N LYS A 25 11.80 0.58 -3.34
CA LYS A 25 12.50 1.87 -3.30
C LYS A 25 12.88 2.37 -4.69
N ASP A 26 13.16 1.49 -5.65
CA ASP A 26 13.54 1.89 -7.01
C ASP A 26 12.32 2.42 -7.76
N TYR A 27 11.16 1.77 -7.58
CA TYR A 27 9.87 2.29 -8.04
C TYR A 27 9.60 3.67 -7.46
N GLN A 28 9.71 3.85 -6.13
CA GLN A 28 9.46 5.14 -5.49
C GLN A 28 10.37 6.25 -6.03
N ASN A 29 11.68 5.99 -6.19
CA ASN A 29 12.59 6.98 -6.75
C ASN A 29 12.22 7.38 -8.19
N LYS A 30 11.82 6.40 -9.01
CA LYS A 30 11.52 6.61 -10.42
C LYS A 30 10.14 7.22 -10.65
N ILE A 31 9.15 6.78 -9.90
CA ILE A 31 7.73 7.06 -10.17
C ILE A 31 7.22 8.18 -9.28
N TRP A 32 7.64 8.25 -8.01
CA TRP A 32 7.16 9.27 -7.08
C TRP A 32 8.07 10.53 -7.08
N ALA A 33 9.38 10.32 -7.10
CA ALA A 33 10.33 11.44 -6.89
C ALA A 33 10.94 12.04 -8.16
N ASP A 34 10.99 11.32 -9.29
CA ASP A 34 11.64 11.82 -10.50
C ASP A 34 10.79 12.94 -11.14
N PRO A 35 11.26 14.20 -11.17
CA PRO A 35 10.51 15.30 -11.77
C PRO A 35 10.29 15.15 -13.28
N ASN A 36 11.01 14.24 -13.95
CA ASN A 36 10.88 13.97 -15.38
C ASN A 36 9.90 12.83 -15.69
N TYR A 37 9.38 12.15 -14.67
CA TYR A 37 8.35 11.14 -14.85
C TYR A 37 6.99 11.83 -15.09
N ALA A 38 6.18 11.25 -15.97
CA ALA A 38 4.85 11.77 -16.26
C ALA A 38 3.88 11.31 -15.16
N HIS A 39 3.86 12.03 -14.06
CA HIS A 39 3.09 11.71 -12.85
C HIS A 39 1.58 11.69 -13.10
N ALA A 40 0.93 10.57 -12.80
CA ALA A 40 -0.49 10.52 -12.49
C ALA A 40 -0.74 10.93 -11.03
N PHE A 41 -1.99 11.24 -10.68
CA PHE A 41 -2.37 11.64 -9.31
C PHE A 41 -1.95 10.61 -8.25
N TRP A 42 -2.01 9.32 -8.61
CA TRP A 42 -1.69 8.20 -7.72
C TRP A 42 -0.22 7.76 -7.77
N ASP A 43 0.61 8.37 -8.61
CA ASP A 43 2.05 8.08 -8.70
C ASP A 43 2.82 8.78 -7.56
N SER A 44 2.37 8.62 -6.32
CA SER A 44 2.96 9.26 -5.14
C SER A 44 2.67 8.49 -3.85
N ILE A 45 3.27 8.92 -2.74
CA ILE A 45 2.96 8.39 -1.39
C ILE A 45 1.47 8.45 -1.05
N ARG A 46 0.72 9.30 -1.74
CA ARG A 46 -0.71 9.49 -1.53
C ARG A 46 -1.51 8.22 -1.74
N PHE A 47 -1.10 7.37 -2.68
CA PHE A 47 -1.83 6.13 -2.96
C PHE A 47 -1.73 5.13 -1.78
N PRO A 48 -0.53 4.79 -1.26
CA PRO A 48 -0.43 3.96 -0.06
C PRO A 48 -1.03 4.59 1.20
N GLU A 49 -0.86 5.89 1.41
CA GLU A 49 -1.47 6.63 2.53
C GLU A 49 -3.00 6.55 2.47
N GLY A 50 -3.59 6.95 1.34
CA GLY A 50 -5.04 6.92 1.13
C GLY A 50 -5.61 5.52 1.30
N THR A 51 -4.91 4.49 0.81
CA THR A 51 -5.37 3.11 0.96
C THR A 51 -5.27 2.62 2.41
N LEU A 52 -4.08 2.65 3.01
CA LEU A 52 -3.84 1.97 4.29
C LEU A 52 -4.36 2.77 5.49
N ILE A 53 -4.28 4.09 5.43
CA ILE A 53 -4.63 4.98 6.53
C ILE A 53 -6.07 5.49 6.35
N GLU A 54 -6.39 6.10 5.21
CA GLU A 54 -7.71 6.74 5.07
C GLU A 54 -8.85 5.75 4.81
N GLU A 55 -8.68 4.82 3.86
CA GLU A 55 -9.74 3.87 3.49
C GLU A 55 -9.85 2.71 4.49
N MET A 56 -8.70 2.17 4.93
CA MET A 56 -8.66 0.99 5.81
C MET A 56 -8.53 1.34 7.31
N CYS A 57 -8.26 2.60 7.65
CA CYS A 57 -8.15 3.10 9.03
C CYS A 57 -7.23 2.24 9.92
N LEU A 58 -6.08 1.81 9.39
CA LEU A 58 -5.16 0.88 10.08
C LEU A 58 -4.26 1.55 11.14
N ASP A 59 -4.26 2.88 11.17
CA ASP A 59 -3.77 3.71 12.25
C ASP A 59 -4.68 3.61 13.50
N GLU A 60 -6.00 3.68 13.29
CA GLU A 60 -7.01 3.70 14.36
C GLU A 60 -7.49 2.30 14.79
N TYR A 61 -7.69 1.40 13.84
CA TYR A 61 -8.32 0.09 14.06
C TYR A 61 -7.36 -1.07 13.75
N PRO A 62 -7.45 -2.19 14.49
CA PRO A 62 -6.57 -3.33 14.26
C PRO A 62 -6.92 -4.05 12.96
N ALA A 63 -5.91 -4.44 12.18
CA ALA A 63 -6.08 -5.08 10.88
C ALA A 63 -6.80 -6.44 10.96
N LYS A 64 -6.83 -7.07 12.14
CA LYS A 64 -7.59 -8.31 12.37
C LYS A 64 -9.08 -8.15 12.05
N ASN A 65 -9.62 -6.92 12.11
CA ASN A 65 -11.00 -6.63 11.73
C ASN A 65 -11.26 -6.79 10.23
N LEU A 66 -10.20 -6.81 9.41
CA LEU A 66 -10.28 -7.04 7.97
C LEU A 66 -10.21 -8.53 7.58
N ILE A 67 -10.01 -9.43 8.55
CA ILE A 67 -9.99 -10.88 8.29
C ILE A 67 -11.41 -11.32 7.90
N GLY A 68 -11.53 -11.99 6.76
CA GLY A 68 -12.83 -12.34 6.17
C GLY A 68 -13.30 -11.32 5.13
N TYR A 69 -12.93 -10.06 5.32
CA TYR A 69 -13.30 -8.98 4.42
C TYR A 69 -12.30 -8.81 3.26
N SER A 70 -11.05 -8.43 3.59
CA SER A 70 -9.96 -8.22 2.62
C SER A 70 -8.69 -9.01 2.95
N LEU A 71 -8.56 -9.51 4.17
CA LEU A 71 -7.42 -10.32 4.64
C LEU A 71 -7.82 -11.77 4.93
N LEU A 72 -6.91 -12.71 4.66
CA LEU A 72 -7.18 -14.15 4.73
C LEU A 72 -7.00 -14.77 6.11
N ASN A 73 -6.08 -14.22 6.90
CA ASN A 73 -5.65 -14.83 8.15
C ASN A 73 -4.94 -13.79 9.03
N GLU A 74 -4.69 -14.20 10.28
CA GLU A 74 -3.99 -13.37 11.27
C GLU A 74 -2.60 -12.93 10.81
N LYS A 75 -1.90 -13.76 10.02
CA LYS A 75 -0.56 -13.41 9.57
C LYS A 75 -0.56 -12.26 8.56
N GLU A 76 -1.54 -12.22 7.65
CA GLU A 76 -1.72 -11.06 6.78
C GLU A 76 -2.05 -9.80 7.59
N ALA A 77 -2.96 -9.92 8.57
CA ALA A 77 -3.34 -8.81 9.43
C ALA A 77 -2.14 -8.24 10.20
N GLU A 78 -1.33 -9.09 10.84
CA GLU A 78 -0.11 -8.66 11.55
C GLU A 78 0.86 -7.90 10.64
N LEU A 79 1.10 -8.41 9.44
CA LEU A 79 2.07 -7.85 8.51
C LEU A 79 1.59 -6.52 7.91
N VAL A 80 0.32 -6.46 7.52
CA VAL A 80 -0.32 -5.25 6.99
C VAL A 80 -0.42 -4.18 8.08
N GLU A 81 -0.83 -4.54 9.29
CA GLU A 81 -0.88 -3.61 10.42
C GLU A 81 0.51 -3.05 10.75
N LYS A 82 1.53 -3.90 10.77
CA LYS A 82 2.91 -3.48 11.01
C LYS A 82 3.38 -2.49 9.93
N ALA A 83 3.07 -2.73 8.66
CA ALA A 83 3.42 -1.83 7.57
C ALA A 83 2.69 -0.48 7.70
N ALA A 84 1.37 -0.49 7.92
CA ALA A 84 0.56 0.71 8.07
C ALA A 84 0.99 1.56 9.28
N ARG A 85 1.18 0.96 10.46
CA ARG A 85 1.67 1.69 11.64
C ARG A 85 3.09 2.24 11.48
N THR A 86 3.92 1.56 10.69
CA THR A 86 5.28 2.06 10.39
C THR A 86 5.23 3.23 9.41
N LEU A 87 4.33 3.18 8.43
CA LEU A 87 4.05 4.28 7.51
C LEU A 87 3.54 5.50 8.28
N ASP A 88 2.46 5.34 9.04
CA ASP A 88 1.83 6.38 9.86
C ASP A 88 2.85 7.11 10.75
N LYS A 89 3.66 6.35 11.50
CA LYS A 89 4.73 6.90 12.31
C LYS A 89 5.78 7.67 11.51
N ALA A 90 6.12 7.22 10.30
CA ALA A 90 7.07 7.93 9.45
C ALA A 90 6.45 9.23 8.90
N LEU A 91 5.17 9.21 8.52
CA LEU A 91 4.42 10.39 8.09
C LEU A 91 4.36 11.44 9.21
N ASP A 92 4.08 11.02 10.44
CA ASP A 92 4.04 11.89 11.61
C ASP A 92 5.40 12.52 11.94
N GLU A 93 6.48 11.71 11.94
CA GLU A 93 7.82 12.19 12.29
C GLU A 93 8.46 13.07 11.20
N ILE A 94 8.18 12.80 9.92
CA ILE A 94 8.72 13.56 8.77
C ILE A 94 7.84 14.79 8.48
N GLY A 95 6.53 14.67 8.71
CA GLY A 95 5.50 15.65 8.46
C GLY A 95 4.71 15.36 7.18
N ILE A 96 3.39 15.29 7.30
CA ILE A 96 2.42 14.87 6.27
C ILE A 96 2.39 15.74 4.99
N GLN A 97 2.97 16.94 5.00
CA GLN A 97 2.97 17.89 3.87
C GLN A 97 4.33 17.97 3.14
N GLN A 98 5.23 17.03 3.41
CA GLN A 98 6.53 16.99 2.74
C GLN A 98 6.41 16.39 1.33
N PRO A 99 7.31 16.75 0.40
CA PRO A 99 7.35 16.09 -0.91
C PRO A 99 7.84 14.64 -0.79
N ASP A 100 7.48 13.78 -1.75
CA ASP A 100 7.87 12.36 -1.81
C ASP A 100 9.37 12.12 -1.61
N SER A 101 10.20 12.98 -2.20
CA SER A 101 11.65 12.94 -2.05
C SER A 101 12.13 13.10 -0.60
N ALA A 102 11.41 13.84 0.26
CA ALA A 102 11.76 13.97 1.67
C ALA A 102 11.54 12.66 2.43
N TYR A 103 10.46 11.94 2.11
CA TYR A 103 10.20 10.62 2.68
C TYR A 103 11.25 9.62 2.20
N ILE A 104 11.46 9.48 0.89
CA ILE A 104 12.39 8.49 0.31
C ILE A 104 13.83 8.64 0.81
N ASN A 105 14.25 9.88 1.09
CA ASN A 105 15.59 10.19 1.62
C ASN A 105 15.69 10.09 3.15
N SER A 106 14.58 9.90 3.85
CA SER A 106 14.56 9.80 5.31
C SER A 106 15.04 8.42 5.79
N PRO A 107 15.90 8.33 6.82
CA PRO A 107 16.28 7.05 7.42
C PRO A 107 15.10 6.32 8.09
N LEU A 108 14.00 7.03 8.40
CA LEU A 108 12.77 6.41 8.91
C LEU A 108 12.07 5.60 7.82
N TRP A 109 12.21 5.99 6.57
CA TRP A 109 11.56 5.35 5.42
C TRP A 109 12.09 3.94 5.14
N GLU A 110 13.35 3.68 5.46
CA GLU A 110 13.93 2.32 5.41
C GLU A 110 13.19 1.32 6.32
N LYS A 111 12.51 1.79 7.38
CA LYS A 111 11.65 0.92 8.19
C LYS A 111 10.34 0.61 7.47
N VAL A 112 9.76 1.60 6.80
CA VAL A 112 8.54 1.45 5.99
C VAL A 112 8.77 0.43 4.88
N ILE A 113 9.83 0.61 4.10
CA ILE A 113 10.20 -0.30 3.00
C ILE A 113 10.37 -1.74 3.50
N ARG A 114 11.09 -1.93 4.62
CA ARG A 114 11.29 -3.28 5.17
C ARG A 114 10.00 -3.92 5.67
N ALA A 115 9.15 -3.18 6.36
CA ALA A 115 7.86 -3.69 6.84
C ALA A 115 6.94 -4.06 5.67
N ALA A 116 6.85 -3.18 4.66
CA ALA A 116 6.09 -3.43 3.44
C ALA A 116 6.64 -4.62 2.65
N LYS A 117 7.96 -4.75 2.52
CA LYS A 117 8.59 -5.89 1.84
C LYS A 117 8.31 -7.22 2.52
N GLU A 118 8.30 -7.26 3.85
CA GLU A 118 7.93 -8.47 4.61
C GLU A 118 6.48 -8.89 4.31
N ALA A 119 5.56 -7.92 4.29
CA ALA A 119 4.16 -8.15 3.93
C ALA A 119 4.01 -8.58 2.47
N TYR A 120 4.68 -7.90 1.54
CA TYR A 120 4.61 -8.20 0.11
C TYR A 120 5.17 -9.58 -0.21
N ASP A 121 6.32 -9.94 0.35
CA ASP A 121 6.89 -11.28 0.18
C ASP A 121 5.96 -12.38 0.72
N PHE A 122 5.18 -12.10 1.76
CA PHE A 122 4.14 -13.01 2.23
C PHE A 122 2.97 -13.14 1.25
N PHE A 123 2.49 -12.04 0.65
CA PHE A 123 1.48 -12.10 -0.41
C PHE A 123 1.98 -12.84 -1.65
N LYS A 124 3.21 -12.59 -2.12
CA LYS A 124 3.78 -13.29 -3.28
C LYS A 124 3.86 -14.80 -3.07
N LYS A 125 4.23 -15.27 -1.88
CA LYS A 125 4.26 -16.70 -1.55
C LYS A 125 2.89 -17.38 -1.66
N GLN A 126 1.82 -16.60 -1.57
CA GLN A 126 0.45 -17.06 -1.75
C GLN A 126 -0.04 -16.93 -3.21
N GLY A 127 0.81 -16.49 -4.15
CA GLY A 127 0.53 -16.44 -5.60
C GLY A 127 -0.11 -15.13 -6.09
N PHE A 128 0.08 -14.02 -5.37
CA PHE A 128 -0.57 -12.73 -5.68
C PHE A 128 0.32 -11.72 -6.44
N ASP A 129 1.37 -12.17 -7.12
CA ASP A 129 2.36 -11.31 -7.78
C ASP A 129 2.02 -10.89 -9.22
N ASN A 130 1.09 -11.57 -9.92
CA ASN A 130 0.93 -11.43 -11.38
C ASN A 130 -0.48 -11.04 -11.92
N GLU A 131 -1.54 -10.99 -11.10
CA GLU A 131 -2.91 -10.61 -11.55
C GLU A 131 -3.25 -9.12 -11.33
N TYR A 132 -2.30 -8.35 -10.81
CA TYR A 132 -2.59 -7.21 -9.96
C TYR A 132 -2.65 -5.83 -10.66
N LEU A 133 -1.60 -5.48 -11.43
CA LEU A 133 -1.47 -4.14 -12.05
C LEU A 133 -2.55 -3.88 -13.11
N SER A 134 -2.99 -4.93 -13.80
CA SER A 134 -4.04 -4.85 -14.82
C SER A 134 -5.44 -4.60 -14.24
N ALA A 135 -5.74 -5.14 -13.05
CA ALA A 135 -7.02 -4.92 -12.39
C ALA A 135 -7.10 -3.53 -11.72
N LEU A 136 -6.00 -3.08 -11.10
CA LEU A 136 -5.92 -1.75 -10.49
C LEU A 136 -6.04 -0.64 -11.55
N GLN A 137 -5.34 -0.77 -12.68
CA GLN A 137 -5.46 0.19 -13.77
C GLN A 137 -6.91 0.28 -14.27
N ALA A 138 -7.60 -0.85 -14.40
CA ALA A 138 -8.99 -0.88 -14.83
C ALA A 138 -9.95 -0.20 -13.82
N ASP A 139 -9.72 -0.37 -12.52
CA ASP A 139 -10.53 0.29 -11.48
C ASP A 139 -10.25 1.80 -11.41
N ILE A 140 -8.98 2.21 -11.52
CA ILE A 140 -8.58 3.62 -11.60
C ILE A 140 -9.19 4.28 -12.85
N ASP A 141 -9.09 3.63 -14.02
CA ASP A 141 -9.67 4.13 -15.27
C ASP A 141 -11.21 4.24 -15.18
N ASN A 142 -11.86 3.30 -14.47
CA ASN A 142 -13.32 3.31 -14.26
C ASN A 142 -13.79 4.38 -13.27
N GLU A 143 -12.99 4.74 -12.27
CA GLU A 143 -13.31 5.83 -11.34
C GLU A 143 -13.04 7.20 -11.99
N MET A 144 -11.93 7.34 -12.73
CA MET A 144 -11.57 8.57 -13.44
C MET A 144 -12.48 8.90 -14.62
N SER A 145 -13.13 7.90 -15.24
CA SER A 145 -14.12 8.11 -16.32
C SER A 145 -15.50 8.55 -15.81
N LYS A 146 -15.74 8.52 -14.49
CA LYS A 146 -17.00 8.94 -13.86
C LYS A 146 -16.92 10.36 -13.25
N ALA A 147 -15.73 10.95 -13.19
CA ALA A 147 -15.50 12.33 -12.76
C ALA A 147 -15.54 13.30 -13.95
#